data_AF-Q5C0E0-F1
#
_entry.id   AF-Q5C0E0-F1
#
_cell.length_a   1.000
_cell.length_b   1.000
_cell.length_c   1.000
_cell.angle_alpha   90.00
_cell.angle_beta   90.00
_cell.angle_gamma   90.00
#
_symmetry.space_group_name_H-M   'P 1'
#
loop_
_entity.id
_entity.type
_entity.pdbx_description
1 polymer ?
#
loop_
_entity_poly.entity_id
_entity_poly.type
_entity_poly.pdbx_seq_one_letter_code
_entity_poly.pdbx_strand_id
1 'polypeptide(L)'
;MRNLQLALIGVPIGLLGVFLKDASEIRTSGFFNGYTPIVWVIVILQACGGLAIAFVMRYADNILKGFSMGLSVILSTFISYFLFDDFAPNIFLFVGSILVISATVLYGLPSKHNPISTVCPDANKVIVCN
;
A
#
# COMPACT_ATOMS: atom_id res chain seq x y z
N MET A 1 -1.40 18.04 -0.40
CA MET A 1 -1.63 18.57 0.96
C MET A 1 -1.84 17.45 2.00
N ARG A 2 -2.71 16.44 1.76
CA ARG A 2 -3.06 15.40 2.76
C ARG A 2 -1.86 14.55 3.27
N ASN A 3 -0.95 14.14 2.40
CA ASN A 3 0.21 13.31 2.83
C ASN A 3 1.22 14.08 3.68
N LEU A 4 1.33 15.40 3.49
CA LEU A 4 2.18 16.25 4.32
C LEU A 4 1.56 16.44 5.72
N GLN A 5 0.24 16.57 5.81
CA GLN A 5 -0.47 16.66 7.09
C GLN A 5 -0.29 15.39 7.93
N LEU A 6 -0.33 14.21 7.30
CA LEU A 6 -0.07 12.94 7.98
C LEU A 6 1.39 12.83 8.45
N ALA A 7 2.34 13.27 7.63
CA ALA A 7 3.75 13.31 8.02
C ALA A 7 3.99 14.25 9.22
N LEU A 8 3.37 15.43 9.22
CA LEU A 8 3.47 16.40 10.32
C LEU A 8 2.92 15.87 11.65
N ILE A 9 1.92 14.99 11.62
CA ILE A 9 1.39 14.32 12.82
C ILE A 9 2.27 13.13 13.20
N GLY A 10 2.83 12.41 12.23
CA GLY A 10 3.67 11.24 12.47
C GLY A 10 5.03 11.56 13.09
N VAL A 11 5.67 12.67 12.69
CA VAL A 11 6.98 13.09 13.23
C VAL A 11 6.99 13.26 14.76
N PRO A 12 6.08 14.04 15.38
CA PRO A 12 6.08 14.20 16.84
C PRO A 12 5.73 12.90 17.57
N ILE A 13 4.85 12.06 17.00
CA ILE A 13 4.52 10.75 17.59
C ILE A 13 5.74 9.83 17.55
N GLY A 14 6.46 9.78 16.43
CA GLY A 14 7.70 9.01 16.30
C GLY A 14 8.78 9.50 17.25
N LEU A 15 8.93 10.83 17.38
CA LEU A 15 9.87 11.45 18.30
C LEU A 15 9.53 11.12 19.77
N LEU A 16 8.25 11.18 20.14
CA LEU A 16 7.78 10.75 21.46
C LEU A 16 8.07 9.27 21.71
N GLY A 17 7.85 8.39 20.72
CA GLY A 17 8.17 6.97 20.84
C GLY A 17 9.66 6.73 21.14
N VAL A 18 10.54 7.48 20.49
CA VAL A 18 11.99 7.43 20.72
C VAL A 18 12.34 7.94 22.12
N PHE A 19 11.73 9.03 22.59
CA PHE A 19 11.93 9.51 23.96
C PHE A 19 11.38 8.55 25.02
N LEU A 20 10.27 7.85 24.78
CA LEU A 20 9.74 6.90 25.76
C LEU A 20 10.59 5.63 25.87
N LYS A 21 11.17 5.18 24.75
CA LYS A 21 11.92 3.92 24.70
C LYS A 21 13.40 4.10 25.05
N ASP A 22 14.03 5.15 24.54
CA ASP A 22 15.49 5.28 24.53
C ASP A 22 15.98 6.62 25.15
N ALA A 23 15.15 7.34 25.93
CA ALA A 23 15.52 8.65 26.50
C ALA A 23 16.79 8.65 27.36
N SER A 24 17.04 7.59 28.13
CA SER A 24 18.22 7.47 28.98
C SER A 24 19.50 7.40 28.16
N GLU A 25 19.48 6.69 27.04
CA GLU A 25 20.62 6.50 26.14
C GLU A 25 20.85 7.74 25.27
N ILE A 26 19.78 8.39 24.81
CA ILE A 26 19.86 9.66 24.07
C ILE A 26 20.48 10.78 24.92
N ARG A 27 20.21 10.81 26.23
CA ARG A 27 20.73 11.84 27.14
C ARG A 27 22.22 11.70 27.41
N THR A 28 22.76 10.49 27.36
CA THR A 28 24.18 10.21 27.65
C THR A 28 25.04 10.19 26.39
N SER A 29 24.50 9.66 25.29
CA SER A 29 25.22 9.45 24.03
C SER A 29 24.91 10.48 22.95
N GLY A 30 23.79 11.18 23.04
CA GLY A 30 23.28 12.07 21.99
C GLY A 30 22.42 11.32 20.96
N PHE A 31 21.48 12.04 20.33
CA PHE A 31 20.46 11.46 19.44
C PHE A 31 21.02 10.81 18.16
N PHE A 32 22.16 11.30 17.67
CA PHE A 32 22.80 10.82 16.44
C PHE A 32 23.97 9.87 16.72
N ASN A 33 24.12 9.37 17.95
CA ASN A 33 25.20 8.42 18.25
C ASN A 33 24.95 7.09 17.53
N GLY A 34 26.00 6.53 16.90
CA GLY A 34 25.89 5.27 16.15
C GLY A 34 25.25 5.39 14.76
N TYR A 35 24.96 6.60 14.26
CA TYR A 35 24.53 6.79 12.88
C TYR A 35 25.68 6.53 11.90
N THR A 36 25.80 5.28 11.46
CA THR A 36 26.74 4.89 10.41
C THR A 36 26.24 5.36 9.03
N PRO A 37 27.11 5.48 8.02
CA PRO A 37 26.68 5.82 6.64
C PRO A 37 25.61 4.86 6.09
N ILE A 38 25.57 3.61 6.56
CA ILE A 38 24.52 2.65 6.20
C ILE A 38 23.14 3.10 6.70
N VAL A 39 23.07 3.70 7.90
CA VAL A 39 21.82 4.23 8.47
C VAL A 39 21.30 5.36 7.58
N TRP A 40 22.18 6.25 7.13
CA TRP A 40 21.81 7.31 6.18
C TRP A 40 21.27 6.76 4.86
N VAL A 41 21.89 5.71 4.31
CA VAL A 41 21.38 5.03 3.11
C VAL A 41 19.99 4.43 3.35
N ILE A 42 19.77 3.76 4.48
CA ILE A 42 18.46 3.18 4.85
C ILE A 42 17.41 4.27 5.01
N VAL A 43 17.74 5.39 5.66
CA VAL A 43 16.83 6.53 5.86
C VAL A 43 16.41 7.14 4.52
N ILE A 44 17.36 7.35 3.60
CA ILE A 44 17.07 7.87 2.26
C ILE A 44 16.23 6.86 1.47
N LEU A 45 16.59 5.57 1.50
CA LEU A 45 15.86 4.51 0.81
C LEU A 45 14.42 4.39 1.33
N GLN A 46 14.23 4.48 2.66
CA GLN A 46 12.92 4.42 3.30
C GLN A 46 12.07 5.65 2.94
N ALA A 47 12.66 6.85 2.94
CA ALA A 47 11.98 8.07 2.54
C ALA A 47 11.58 8.03 1.05
N CYS A 48 12.47 7.57 0.17
CA CYS A 48 12.19 7.36 -1.25
C CYS A 48 11.10 6.31 -1.47
N GLY A 49 11.11 5.21 -0.72
CA GLY A 49 10.07 4.18 -0.77
C GLY A 49 8.69 4.74 -0.40
N GLY A 50 8.61 5.51 0.69
CA GLY A 50 7.38 6.19 1.10
C GLY A 50 6.88 7.20 0.06
N LEU A 51 7.79 7.97 -0.55
CA LEU A 51 7.46 8.92 -1.61
C LEU A 51 7.00 8.23 -2.90
N ALA A 52 7.66 7.16 -3.31
CA ALA A 52 7.30 6.37 -4.49
C ALA A 52 5.90 5.77 -4.33
N ILE A 53 5.59 5.22 -3.16
CA ILE A 53 4.26 4.70 -2.85
C ILE A 53 3.19 5.81 -2.88
N ALA A 54 3.50 6.99 -2.34
CA ALA A 54 2.61 8.15 -2.38
C ALA A 54 2.38 8.67 -3.80
N PHE A 55 3.41 8.63 -4.65
CA PHE A 55 3.33 9.02 -6.06
C PHE A 55 2.47 8.04 -6.86
N VAL A 56 2.71 6.74 -6.70
CA VAL A 56 1.90 5.67 -7.33
C VAL A 56 0.44 5.78 -6.90
N MET A 57 0.18 6.03 -5.61
CA MET A 57 -1.19 6.24 -5.10
C MET A 57 -1.89 7.48 -5.63
N ARG A 58 -1.13 8.49 -6.07
CA ARG A 58 -1.71 9.68 -6.68
C ARG A 58 -2.16 9.43 -8.11
N TYR A 59 -1.65 8.38 -8.76
CA TYR A 59 -1.84 8.13 -10.18
C TYR A 59 -2.64 6.85 -10.50
N ALA A 60 -2.72 5.90 -9.56
CA ALA A 60 -3.45 4.64 -9.71
C ALA A 60 -4.68 4.57 -8.79
N ASP A 61 -5.74 3.91 -9.25
CA ASP A 61 -6.91 3.63 -8.43
C ASP A 61 -6.48 2.91 -7.14
N ASN A 62 -6.83 3.47 -5.99
CA ASN A 62 -6.36 3.04 -4.66
C ASN A 62 -6.62 1.54 -4.34
N ILE A 63 -7.52 0.89 -5.09
CA ILE A 63 -7.81 -0.54 -5.04
C ILE A 63 -6.65 -1.38 -5.61
N LEU A 64 -6.03 -0.92 -6.71
CA LEU A 64 -4.97 -1.64 -7.40
C LEU A 64 -3.69 -1.72 -6.56
N LYS A 65 -3.43 -0.75 -5.67
CA LYS A 65 -2.32 -0.85 -4.71
C LYS A 65 -2.50 -1.99 -3.71
N GLY A 66 -3.71 -2.12 -3.14
CA GLY A 66 -4.00 -3.17 -2.16
C GLY A 66 -3.85 -4.55 -2.80
N PHE A 67 -4.29 -4.66 -4.05
CA PHE A 67 -4.17 -5.85 -4.86
C PHE A 67 -2.69 -6.19 -5.18
N SER A 68 -1.89 -5.23 -5.65
CA SER A 68 -0.46 -5.42 -5.93
C SER A 68 0.36 -5.78 -4.69
N MET A 69 0.03 -5.18 -3.54
CA MET A 69 0.70 -5.50 -2.28
C MET A 69 0.38 -6.94 -1.84
N GLY A 70 -0.86 -7.40 -2.01
CA GLY A 70 -1.24 -8.79 -1.74
C GLY A 70 -0.52 -9.79 -2.64
N LEU A 71 -0.47 -9.54 -3.95
CA LEU A 71 0.28 -10.38 -4.89
C LEU A 71 1.78 -10.42 -4.57
N SER A 72 2.39 -9.28 -4.21
CA SER A 72 3.81 -9.21 -3.88
C SER A 72 4.17 -10.10 -2.68
N VAL A 73 3.31 -10.16 -1.66
CA VAL A 73 3.52 -11.01 -0.49
C VAL A 73 3.48 -12.48 -0.87
N ILE A 74 2.49 -12.90 -1.67
CA ILE A 74 2.36 -14.29 -2.14
C ILE A 74 3.57 -14.70 -2.97
N LEU A 75 3.97 -13.85 -3.93
CA LEU A 75 5.11 -14.13 -4.79
C LEU A 75 6.41 -14.23 -3.98
N SER A 76 6.59 -13.35 -2.99
CA SER A 76 7.72 -13.42 -2.05
C SER A 76 7.74 -14.75 -1.28
N THR A 77 6.59 -15.20 -0.77
CA THR A 77 6.52 -16.50 -0.08
C THR A 77 6.75 -17.67 -1.04
N PHE A 78 6.29 -17.59 -2.28
CA PHE A 78 6.52 -18.63 -3.29
C PHE A 78 7.99 -18.75 -3.68
N ILE A 79 8.65 -17.60 -3.90
CA ILE A 79 10.10 -17.53 -4.15
C ILE A 79 10.86 -18.06 -2.93
N SER A 80 10.46 -17.68 -1.72
CA SER A 80 11.09 -18.14 -0.50
C SER A 80 10.92 -19.65 -0.29
N TYR A 81 9.76 -20.21 -0.63
CA TYR A 81 9.54 -21.67 -0.62
C TYR A 81 10.48 -22.38 -1.60
N PHE A 82 10.56 -21.89 -2.83
CA PHE A 82 11.36 -22.50 -3.89
C PHE A 82 12.88 -22.36 -3.69
N LEU A 83 13.35 -21.25 -3.09
CA LEU A 83 14.79 -21.02 -2.85
C LEU A 83 15.31 -21.59 -1.53
N PHE A 84 14.50 -21.61 -0.46
CA PHE A 84 14.96 -22.01 0.87
C PHE A 84 14.57 -23.45 1.26
N ASP A 85 13.65 -24.12 0.55
CA ASP A 85 13.26 -25.54 0.74
C ASP A 85 12.88 -25.98 2.19
N ASP A 86 12.81 -25.06 3.15
CA ASP A 86 12.65 -25.34 4.60
C ASP A 86 11.29 -24.93 5.17
N PHE A 87 10.43 -24.29 4.35
CA PHE A 87 9.12 -23.80 4.80
C PHE A 87 8.01 -24.79 4.45
N ALA A 88 7.58 -25.58 5.43
CA ALA A 88 6.39 -26.41 5.32
C ALA A 88 5.18 -25.55 4.90
N PRO A 89 4.55 -25.82 3.75
CA PRO A 89 3.46 -25.00 3.24
C PRO A 89 2.27 -25.11 4.19
N ASN A 90 2.00 -24.03 4.93
CA ASN A 90 0.84 -23.96 5.80
C ASN A 90 -0.44 -23.83 4.94
N ILE A 91 -1.48 -24.58 5.27
CA ILE A 91 -2.79 -24.57 4.57
C ILE A 91 -3.37 -23.16 4.45
N PHE A 92 -3.13 -22.28 5.43
CA PHE A 92 -3.57 -20.88 5.37
C PHE A 92 -2.93 -20.10 4.22
N LEU A 93 -1.67 -20.40 3.85
CA LEU A 93 -0.99 -19.76 2.73
C LEU A 93 -1.59 -20.19 1.39
N PHE A 94 -1.95 -21.47 1.27
CA PHE A 94 -2.56 -22.02 0.07
C PHE A 94 -3.95 -21.43 -0.17
N VAL A 95 -4.78 -21.36 0.88
CA VAL A 95 -6.11 -20.72 0.83
C VAL A 95 -5.98 -19.21 0.52
N GLY A 96 -5.03 -18.52 1.16
CA GLY A 96 -4.75 -17.11 0.90
C GLY A 96 -4.31 -16.84 -0.55
N SER A 97 -3.49 -17.72 -1.12
CA SER A 97 -3.01 -17.60 -2.50
C SER A 97 -4.17 -17.75 -3.50
N ILE A 98 -5.04 -18.76 -3.33
CA ILE A 98 -6.20 -18.98 -4.20
C ILE A 98 -7.17 -17.79 -4.13
N LEU A 99 -7.41 -17.25 -2.94
CA LEU A 99 -8.30 -16.11 -2.73
C LEU A 99 -7.80 -14.86 -3.48
N VAL A 100 -6.50 -14.54 -3.36
CA VAL A 100 -5.93 -13.37 -4.03
C VAL A 100 -5.89 -13.56 -5.54
N ILE A 101 -5.52 -14.74 -6.05
CA ILE A 101 -5.60 -15.06 -7.49
C ILE A 101 -7.03 -14.89 -8.00
N SER A 102 -8.03 -15.36 -7.25
CA SER A 102 -9.45 -15.20 -7.61
C SER A 102 -9.87 -13.72 -7.64
N ALA A 103 -9.45 -12.92 -6.65
CA ALA A 103 -9.71 -11.48 -6.63
C ALA A 103 -9.02 -10.75 -7.78
N THR A 104 -7.81 -11.18 -8.16
CA THR A 104 -7.05 -10.66 -9.32
C THR A 104 -7.85 -10.79 -10.60
N VAL A 105 -8.30 -12.01 -10.85
CA VAL A 105 -8.99 -12.37 -12.09
C VAL A 105 -10.33 -11.66 -12.13
N LEU A 106 -11.07 -11.65 -11.01
CA LEU A 106 -12.35 -10.95 -10.93
C LEU A 106 -12.23 -9.43 -11.14
N TYR A 107 -11.16 -8.82 -10.62
CA TYR A 107 -10.91 -7.39 -10.79
C TYR A 107 -10.40 -7.03 -12.20
N GLY A 108 -9.59 -7.91 -12.81
CA GLY A 108 -9.07 -7.73 -14.16
C GLY A 108 -10.07 -8.03 -15.28
N LEU A 109 -11.20 -8.68 -14.96
CA LEU A 109 -12.29 -8.84 -15.90
C LEU A 109 -12.96 -7.49 -16.14
N PRO A 110 -13.11 -7.02 -17.39
CA PRO A 110 -13.92 -5.85 -17.67
C PRO A 110 -15.34 -6.16 -17.19
N SER A 111 -15.83 -5.42 -16.20
CA SER A 111 -17.24 -5.45 -15.82
C SER A 111 -18.05 -5.29 -17.09
N LYS A 112 -18.77 -6.33 -17.49
CA LYS A 112 -19.75 -6.26 -18.56
C LYS A 112 -20.85 -5.34 -18.03
N HIS A 113 -20.68 -4.04 -18.21
CA HIS A 113 -21.72 -3.06 -17.98
C HIS A 113 -22.81 -3.44 -18.98
N ASN A 114 -23.80 -4.21 -18.52
CA ASN A 114 -25.07 -4.24 -19.21
C ASN A 114 -25.52 -2.78 -19.20
N PRO A 115 -25.64 -2.10 -20.35
CA PRO A 115 -26.33 -0.83 -20.35
C PRO A 115 -27.70 -1.16 -19.76
N ILE A 116 -27.99 -0.59 -18.61
CA ILE A 116 -29.36 -0.50 -18.15
C ILE A 116 -30.04 0.24 -19.28
N SER A 117 -30.79 -0.49 -20.12
CA SER A 117 -31.79 0.11 -20.99
C SER A 117 -32.74 0.85 -20.06
N THR A 118 -32.46 2.13 -19.83
CA THR A 118 -33.47 3.10 -19.44
C THR A 118 -34.44 3.16 -20.62
N VAL A 119 -35.44 2.29 -20.55
CA VAL A 119 -36.73 2.52 -21.19
C VAL A 119 -37.25 3.82 -20.59
N CYS A 120 -37.03 4.94 -21.28
CA CYS A 120 -37.86 6.12 -21.05
C CYS A 120 -39.18 5.87 -21.78
N PRO A 121 -40.34 5.83 -21.09
CA PRO A 121 -41.60 5.96 -21.79
C PRO A 121 -41.68 7.39 -22.34
N ASP A 122 -41.86 7.48 -23.64
CA ASP A 122 -42.10 8.71 -24.38
C ASP A 122 -43.31 9.47 -23.79
N ALA A 123 -43.09 10.73 -23.40
CA ALA A 123 -44.12 11.76 -23.34
C ALA A 123 -43.48 13.17 -23.11
N ASN A 124 -43.13 13.84 -24.21
CA ASN A 124 -43.45 15.24 -24.46
C ASN A 124 -43.30 16.29 -23.32
N LYS A 125 -42.16 17.01 -23.28
CA LYS A 125 -42.04 18.50 -23.13
C LYS A 125 -40.55 18.89 -22.94
N VAL A 126 -39.86 19.45 -23.94
CA VAL A 126 -39.82 20.90 -24.30
C VAL A 126 -38.66 21.62 -23.57
N ILE A 127 -37.82 22.31 -24.38
CA ILE A 127 -36.91 23.45 -24.08
C ILE A 127 -35.47 23.11 -23.62
N VAL A 128 -34.37 23.52 -24.26
CA VAL A 128 -34.09 24.31 -25.47
C VAL A 128 -32.61 24.02 -25.86
N CYS A 129 -32.37 23.76 -27.16
CA CYS A 129 -31.10 24.11 -27.80
C CYS A 129 -31.29 25.50 -28.40
N ASN A 130 -30.74 26.52 -27.74
CA ASN A 130 -30.25 27.82 -28.25
C ASN A 130 -29.86 28.67 -27.03
#